data_AF-I4YVZ0-F1
#
_entry.id   AF-I4YVZ0-F1
#
_cell.length_a   1.000
_cell.length_b   1.000
_cell.length_c   1.000
_cell.angle_alpha   90.00
_cell.angle_beta   90.00
_cell.angle_gamma   90.00
#
_symmetry.space_group_name_H-M   'P 1'
#
loop_
_entity.id
_entity.type
_entity.pdbx_description
1 polymer ?
#
loop_
_entity_poly.entity_id
_entity_poly.type
_entity_poly.pdbx_seq_one_letter_code
_entity_poly.pdbx_strand_id
1 'polypeptide(L)'
;MGRSIDMNASVDTLAEQMLTLVDIVSAQERDIKALKEQCRRLEEHDQAIVVAFSTFFHVLSAGRVAKLSEIAHILNNIIKIAEQEGRPPASIKFLQDLAAMLPDDQR
;
A
#
# COMPACT_ATOMS: atom_id res chain seq x y z
N MET A 1 -28.58 5.53 56.90
CA MET A 1 -28.74 4.57 55.78
C MET A 1 -28.40 5.13 54.40
N GLY A 2 -28.32 6.46 54.16
CA GLY A 2 -28.07 7.01 52.80
C GLY A 2 -26.67 6.80 52.20
N ARG A 3 -25.59 6.83 53.01
CA ARG A 3 -24.19 6.76 52.52
C ARG A 3 -23.82 5.43 51.83
N SER A 4 -24.46 4.33 52.20
CA SER A 4 -24.20 3.02 51.59
C SER A 4 -24.90 2.86 50.23
N ILE A 5 -25.96 3.64 49.97
CA ILE A 5 -26.74 3.58 48.73
C ILE A 5 -26.03 4.37 47.63
N ASP A 6 -25.49 5.55 47.95
CA ASP A 6 -24.67 6.34 47.02
C ASP A 6 -23.37 5.64 46.59
N MET A 7 -22.77 4.87 47.51
CA MET A 7 -21.55 4.13 47.24
C MET A 7 -21.80 2.95 46.28
N ASN A 8 -22.94 2.27 46.39
CA ASN A 8 -23.35 1.24 45.43
C ASN A 8 -23.63 1.83 44.05
N ALA A 9 -24.35 2.95 43.95
CA ALA A 9 -24.64 3.61 42.68
C ALA A 9 -23.35 4.08 41.95
N SER A 10 -22.34 4.52 42.70
CA SER A 10 -21.03 4.89 42.14
C SER A 10 -20.25 3.70 41.59
N VAL A 11 -20.37 2.53 42.22
CA VAL A 11 -19.75 1.28 41.76
C VAL A 11 -20.44 0.75 40.50
N ASP A 12 -21.76 0.81 40.44
CA ASP A 12 -22.53 0.41 39.25
C ASP A 12 -22.19 1.29 38.04
N THR A 13 -22.09 2.60 38.25
CA THR A 13 -21.66 3.55 37.20
C THR A 13 -20.24 3.24 36.71
N LEU A 14 -19.31 2.92 37.62
CA LEU A 14 -17.95 2.55 37.25
C LEU A 14 -17.92 1.24 36.46
N ALA A 15 -18.75 0.25 36.83
CA ALA A 15 -18.86 -1.01 36.11
C ALA A 15 -19.37 -0.81 34.67
N GLU A 16 -20.40 0.03 34.49
CA GLU A 16 -20.90 0.40 33.15
C GLU A 16 -19.85 1.12 32.30
N GLN A 17 -19.08 2.03 32.90
CA GLN A 17 -17.98 2.71 32.21
C GLN A 17 -16.86 1.73 31.81
N MET A 18 -16.54 0.77 32.67
CA MET A 18 -15.55 -0.27 32.35
C MET A 18 -16.03 -1.21 31.24
N LEU A 19 -17.31 -1.61 31.23
CA LEU A 19 -17.89 -2.38 30.12
C LEU A 19 -17.84 -1.60 28.82
N THR A 20 -18.19 -0.32 28.85
CA THR A 20 -18.09 0.56 27.68
C THR A 20 -16.65 0.67 27.17
N LEU A 21 -15.68 0.78 28.08
CA LEU A 21 -14.26 0.81 27.72
C LEU A 21 -13.82 -0.51 27.06
N VAL A 22 -14.25 -1.66 27.60
CA VAL A 22 -13.95 -2.98 27.03
C VAL A 22 -14.52 -3.11 25.62
N ASP A 23 -15.75 -2.64 25.39
CA ASP A 23 -16.37 -2.66 24.06
C ASP A 23 -15.61 -1.79 23.06
N ILE A 24 -15.19 -0.59 23.48
CA ILE A 24 -14.38 0.32 22.64
C ILE A 24 -13.03 -0.33 22.30
N VAL A 25 -12.32 -0.85 23.29
CA VAL A 25 -11.01 -1.48 23.08
C VAL A 25 -11.14 -2.72 22.19
N SER A 26 -12.19 -3.51 22.36
CA SER A 26 -12.46 -4.69 21.52
C SER A 26 -12.78 -4.30 20.07
N ALA A 27 -13.49 -3.20 19.84
CA ALA A 27 -13.70 -2.65 18.50
C ALA A 27 -12.38 -2.18 17.88
N GLN A 28 -11.60 -1.39 18.62
CA GLN A 28 -10.28 -0.91 18.16
C GLN A 28 -9.32 -2.05 17.84
N GLU A 29 -9.30 -3.12 18.63
CA GLU A 29 -8.45 -4.28 18.36
C GLU A 29 -8.81 -4.96 17.03
N ARG A 30 -10.11 -5.07 16.72
CA ARG A 30 -10.58 -5.61 15.44
C ARG A 30 -10.16 -4.71 14.28
N ASP A 31 -10.31 -3.40 14.42
CA ASP A 31 -9.94 -2.44 13.37
C ASP A 31 -8.44 -2.46 13.11
N ILE A 32 -7.61 -2.54 14.16
CA ILE A 32 -6.15 -2.67 14.05
C ILE A 32 -5.76 -3.95 13.31
N LYS A 33 -6.42 -5.08 13.62
CA LYS A 33 -6.15 -6.35 12.92
C LYS A 33 -6.51 -6.25 11.43
N ALA A 34 -7.64 -5.64 11.10
CA ALA A 34 -8.06 -5.43 9.72
C ALA A 34 -7.07 -4.52 8.97
N LEU A 35 -6.62 -3.43 9.59
CA LEU A 35 -5.65 -2.51 8.99
C LEU A 35 -4.30 -3.19 8.74
N LYS A 36 -3.81 -3.97 9.70
CA LYS A 36 -2.55 -4.74 9.53
C LYS A 36 -2.63 -5.71 8.35
N GLU A 37 -3.75 -6.40 8.19
CA GLU A 37 -3.94 -7.31 7.07
C GLU A 37 -4.02 -6.58 5.72
N GLN A 38 -4.66 -5.41 5.67
CA GLN A 38 -4.65 -4.57 4.47
C GLN A 38 -3.25 -4.11 4.09
N CYS A 39 -2.45 -3.66 5.07
CA CYS A 39 -1.05 -3.28 4.84
C CYS A 39 -0.23 -4.47 4.32
N ARG A 40 -0.37 -5.64 4.94
CA ARG A 40 0.32 -6.87 4.50
C ARG A 40 0.00 -7.21 3.04
N ARG A 41 -1.28 -7.15 2.66
CA ARG A 41 -1.71 -7.39 1.28
C ARG A 41 -1.17 -6.37 0.29
N LEU A 42 -1.04 -5.11 0.70
CA LEU A 42 -0.46 -4.05 -0.13
C LEU A 42 1.04 -4.30 -0.36
N GLU A 43 1.76 -4.66 0.70
CA GLU A 43 3.19 -5.00 0.61
C GLU A 43 3.44 -6.22 -0.29
N GLU A 44 2.63 -7.28 -0.17
CA GLU A 44 2.71 -8.45 -1.04
C GLU A 44 2.45 -8.11 -2.50
N HIS A 45 1.47 -7.23 -2.76
CA HIS A 45 1.17 -6.76 -4.09
C HIS A 45 2.31 -5.94 -4.68
N ASP A 46 2.90 -5.03 -3.90
CA ASP A 46 4.04 -4.22 -4.34
C ASP A 46 5.27 -5.09 -4.62
N GLN A 47 5.54 -6.10 -3.79
CA GLN A 47 6.59 -7.09 -4.06
C GLN A 47 6.34 -7.87 -5.35
N ALA A 48 5.10 -8.29 -5.61
CA ALA A 48 4.74 -8.98 -6.84
C ALA A 48 4.97 -8.09 -8.07
N ILE A 49 4.66 -6.79 -7.98
CA ILE A 49 4.96 -5.80 -9.02
C ILE A 49 6.46 -5.73 -9.26
N VAL A 50 7.27 -5.57 -8.21
CA VAL A 50 8.74 -5.50 -8.33
C VAL A 50 9.27 -6.76 -9.02
N VAL A 51 8.84 -7.95 -8.59
CA VAL A 51 9.24 -9.22 -9.20
C VAL A 51 8.83 -9.29 -10.67
N ALA A 52 7.62 -8.85 -11.02
CA ALA A 52 7.14 -8.85 -12.41
C ALA A 52 7.95 -7.90 -13.29
N PHE A 53 8.24 -6.68 -12.83
CA PHE A 53 9.08 -5.72 -13.55
C PHE A 53 10.52 -6.22 -13.69
N SER A 54 11.14 -6.68 -12.59
CA SER A 54 12.49 -7.25 -12.63
C SER A 54 12.56 -8.45 -13.57
N THR A 55 11.56 -9.34 -13.55
CA THR A 55 11.47 -10.49 -14.45
C THR A 55 11.31 -10.04 -15.91
N PHE A 56 10.46 -9.05 -16.18
CA PHE A 56 10.30 -8.48 -17.52
C PHE A 56 11.64 -7.95 -18.07
N PHE A 57 12.38 -7.18 -17.28
CA PHE A 57 13.71 -6.70 -17.66
C PHE A 57 14.76 -7.83 -17.76
N HIS A 58 14.67 -8.87 -16.93
CA HIS A 58 15.52 -10.05 -17.06
C HIS A 58 15.26 -10.85 -18.34
N VAL A 59 13.98 -11.03 -18.73
CA VAL A 59 13.62 -11.68 -20.00
C VAL A 59 14.10 -10.84 -21.18
N LEU A 60 13.93 -9.51 -21.12
CA LEU A 60 14.44 -8.59 -22.14
C LEU A 60 15.97 -8.62 -22.26
N SER A 61 16.70 -8.85 -21.17
CA SER A 61 18.17 -8.92 -21.19
C SER A 61 18.72 -10.31 -21.55
N ALA A 62 18.01 -11.39 -21.20
CA ALA A 62 18.39 -12.76 -21.54
C ALA A 62 18.11 -13.13 -23.00
N GLY A 63 17.07 -12.55 -23.60
CA GLY A 63 16.83 -12.60 -25.03
C GLY A 63 17.61 -11.50 -25.71
N ARG A 64 18.68 -11.82 -26.46
CA ARG A 64 19.15 -10.89 -27.49
C ARG A 64 17.94 -10.40 -28.31
N VAL A 65 17.78 -9.08 -28.44
CA VAL A 65 16.81 -8.35 -29.28
C VAL A 65 15.47 -7.95 -28.62
N ALA A 66 15.51 -7.00 -27.67
CA ALA A 66 14.75 -5.77 -27.86
C ALA A 66 15.78 -4.65 -27.97
N LYS A 67 15.71 -3.83 -29.03
CA LYS A 67 16.59 -2.65 -29.09
C LYS A 67 16.27 -1.78 -27.89
N LEU A 68 17.26 -1.10 -27.33
CA LEU A 68 17.02 -0.24 -26.18
C LEU A 68 15.95 0.83 -26.49
N SER A 69 15.93 1.30 -27.75
CA SER A 69 14.87 2.13 -28.32
C SER A 69 13.45 1.53 -28.25
N GLU A 70 13.28 0.21 -28.39
CA GLU A 70 11.98 -0.48 -28.25
C GLU A 70 11.55 -0.54 -26.78
N ILE A 71 12.48 -0.79 -25.86
CA ILE A 71 12.22 -0.76 -24.41
C ILE A 71 11.81 0.65 -23.97
N ALA A 72 12.55 1.67 -24.43
CA ALA A 72 12.22 3.06 -24.19
C ALA A 72 10.84 3.42 -24.75
N HIS A 73 10.49 2.92 -25.94
CA HIS A 73 9.18 3.15 -26.53
C HIS A 73 8.04 2.52 -25.70
N ILE A 74 8.21 1.28 -25.26
CA ILE A 74 7.23 0.58 -24.39
C ILE A 74 7.05 1.35 -23.08
N LEU A 75 8.15 1.74 -22.43
CA LEU A 75 8.09 2.45 -21.15
C LEU A 75 7.41 3.82 -21.28
N ASN A 76 7.72 4.57 -22.34
CA ASN A 76 7.03 5.83 -22.64
C ASN A 76 5.53 5.65 -22.92
N ASN A 77 5.13 4.56 -23.55
CA ASN A 77 3.71 4.24 -23.75
C ASN A 77 3.02 3.90 -22.42
N ILE A 78 3.69 3.16 -21.53
CA ILE A 78 3.16 2.87 -20.18
C ILE A 78 2.98 4.17 -19.39
N ILE A 79 3.95 5.10 -19.44
CA ILE A 79 3.84 6.42 -18.80
C ILE A 79 2.60 7.16 -19.30
N LYS A 80 2.42 7.26 -20.63
CA LYS A 80 1.27 7.94 -21.24
C LYS A 80 -0.07 7.32 -20.83
N ILE A 81 -0.17 5.99 -20.85
CA ILE A 81 -1.40 5.29 -20.43
C ILE A 81 -1.67 5.56 -18.95
N ALA A 82 -0.64 5.49 -18.11
CA ALA A 82 -0.78 5.74 -16.68
C ALA A 82 -1.23 7.19 -16.39
N GLU A 83 -0.72 8.18 -17.15
CA GLU A 83 -1.18 9.57 -17.07
C GLU A 83 -2.66 9.71 -17.49
N GLN A 84 -3.05 9.07 -18.59
CA GLN A 84 -4.44 9.10 -19.09
C GLN A 84 -5.43 8.44 -18.14
N GLU A 85 -5.01 7.37 -17.46
CA GLU A 85 -5.81 6.69 -16.44
C GLU A 85 -5.85 7.44 -15.09
N GLY A 86 -5.16 8.57 -14.96
CA GLY A 86 -5.11 9.34 -13.73
C GLY A 86 -4.39 8.60 -12.59
N ARG A 87 -3.38 7.78 -12.92
CA ARG A 87 -2.56 7.10 -11.90
C ARG A 87 -1.85 8.12 -11.00
N PRO A 88 -1.53 7.76 -9.74
CA PRO A 88 -0.94 8.69 -8.80
C PRO A 88 0.34 9.36 -9.35
N PRO A 89 0.53 10.69 -9.14
CA PRO A 89 1.68 11.41 -9.68
C PRO A 89 3.04 10.83 -9.28
N ALA A 90 3.14 10.24 -8.08
CA ALA A 90 4.36 9.58 -7.62
C ALA A 90 4.72 8.33 -8.46
N SER A 91 3.72 7.57 -8.90
CA SER A 91 3.90 6.41 -9.77
C SER A 91 4.31 6.83 -11.19
N ILE A 92 3.73 7.91 -11.71
CA ILE A 92 4.14 8.50 -12.99
C ILE A 92 5.60 8.96 -12.93
N LYS A 93 5.95 9.70 -11.87
CA LYS A 93 7.32 10.17 -11.65
C LYS A 93 8.32 9.01 -11.59
N PHE A 94 8.00 7.93 -10.86
CA PHE A 94 8.85 6.74 -10.81
C PHE A 94 9.08 6.12 -12.20
N LEU A 95 8.05 6.00 -13.02
CA LEU A 95 8.18 5.47 -14.39
C LEU A 95 9.02 6.41 -15.28
N GLN A 96 8.87 7.73 -15.14
CA GLN A 96 9.70 8.73 -15.82
C GLN A 96 11.17 8.65 -15.39
N ASP A 97 11.43 8.49 -14.09
CA ASP A 97 12.78 8.31 -13.54
C ASP A 97 13.42 7.02 -14.08
N LEU A 98 12.66 5.92 -14.17
CA LEU A 98 13.11 4.68 -14.81
C LEU A 98 13.44 4.87 -16.31
N ALA A 99 12.63 5.65 -17.03
CA ALA A 99 12.88 5.93 -18.43
C ALA A 99 14.16 6.75 -18.64
N ALA A 100 14.46 7.68 -17.72
CA ALA A 100 15.69 8.47 -17.73
C ALA A 100 16.95 7.64 -17.42
N MET A 101 16.81 6.46 -16.80
CA MET A 101 17.93 5.54 -16.54
C MET A 101 18.31 4.68 -17.75
N LEU A 102 17.48 4.66 -18.80
CA LEU A 102 17.83 3.96 -20.04
C LEU A 102 18.93 4.75 -20.75
N PRO A 103 20.08 4.13 -21.11
CA PRO A 103 21.16 4.83 -21.80
C PRO A 103 20.69 5.41 -23.13
N ASP A 104 21.22 6.54 -23.59
CA ASP A 104 20.96 6.95 -24.97
C ASP A 104 21.55 5.90 -25.93
N ASP A 105 20.74 5.42 -26.87
CA ASP A 105 21.17 4.50 -27.94
C ASP A 105 22.13 5.30 -28.85
N GLN A 106 23.40 5.44 -28.45
CA GLN A 106 24.46 5.98 -29.31
C GLN A 106 24.68 5.02 -30.47
N ARG A 107 23.96 5.22 -31.57
CA ARG A 107 24.26 4.68 -32.89
C ARG A 107 24.12 5.74 -33.96
#